data_AF-A0A924U5B0-F1
#
_entry.id   AF-A0A924U5B0-F1
#
_cell.length_a   1.000
_cell.length_b   1.000
_cell.length_c   1.000
_cell.angle_alpha   90.00
_cell.angle_beta   90.00
_cell.angle_gamma   90.00
#
_symmetry.space_group_name_H-M   'P 1'
#
loop_
_entity.id
_entity.type
_entity.pdbx_description
1 polymer ?
#
loop_
_entity_poly.entity_id
_entity_poly.type
_entity_poly.pdbx_seq_one_letter_code
_entity_poly.pdbx_strand_id
1 'polypeptide(L)'
;MRTTFSRSPARRQLGTTLLEALVAFLVVSLGMLTVARVQSQLRLNSDLARQRSEAVRLGQEDLESLRAFSVVAASGGLRSYADVVSASTTVDSAAGYATNTRYTVARQIDAASAPGAKSASVTVSWNDRSGAAQQVALNSIINGNDPAYSGALGIARSGMPVKGAFGRSARIPLTAKDLGGGRSAIKPISDGTAALVFDNHSGLVTGHCTGISPATATRDLQAADLSACDANVGYLLSGSVRFTSASPPDPAQAAEPALSTAIALALTGGTYPHAPICASEAMKTVSYLAAASLHIEAVPLAALPASVGASTWADTGDRHLAYQCVVYPLASGQWSGRATLVPTGWAIGTSTADRRVCRFSADLDGSGAVDANLEHPPSYAAVDAALAQQNFLVVKGSEVCPVRPAVRVEGNSTDVFANLSTVQHQP
;
A
#
# COMPACT_ATOMS: atom_id res chain seq x y z
N MET A 1 -36.30 104.65 32.33
CA MET A 1 -35.48 103.42 32.41
C MET A 1 -36.40 102.26 32.74
N ARG A 2 -36.71 101.36 31.79
CA ARG A 2 -37.55 100.17 32.00
C ARG A 2 -36.64 98.95 32.11
N THR A 3 -36.63 98.32 33.28
CA THR A 3 -36.03 97.01 33.54
C THR A 3 -37.08 95.93 33.28
N THR A 4 -36.84 95.06 32.29
CA THR A 4 -37.67 93.88 32.02
C THR A 4 -36.91 92.62 32.46
N PHE A 5 -37.38 91.98 33.52
CA PHE A 5 -36.94 90.64 33.93
C PHE A 5 -37.58 89.59 33.03
N SER A 6 -36.73 88.78 32.39
CA SER A 6 -37.14 87.59 31.63
C SER A 6 -37.32 86.40 32.56
N ARG A 7 -38.50 85.77 32.55
CA ARG A 7 -38.77 84.49 33.24
C ARG A 7 -38.45 83.34 32.30
N SER A 8 -37.54 82.45 32.71
CA SER A 8 -37.26 81.19 32.02
C SER A 8 -38.42 80.18 32.24
N PRO A 9 -38.93 79.52 31.18
CA PRO A 9 -39.90 78.45 31.34
C PRO A 9 -39.21 77.17 31.84
N ALA A 10 -39.79 76.54 32.86
CA ALA A 10 -39.38 75.23 33.35
C ALA A 10 -39.61 74.17 32.25
N ARG A 11 -38.53 73.60 31.72
CA ARG A 11 -38.58 72.42 30.85
C ARG A 11 -39.10 71.24 31.68
N ARG A 12 -40.27 70.72 31.31
CA ARG A 12 -40.75 69.42 31.81
C ARG A 12 -39.82 68.34 31.26
N GLN A 13 -39.04 67.70 32.14
CA GLN A 13 -38.37 66.45 31.84
C GLN A 13 -39.45 65.39 31.63
N LEU A 14 -39.68 65.01 30.38
CA LEU A 14 -40.51 63.85 30.05
C LEU A 14 -39.76 62.60 30.53
N GLY A 15 -40.39 61.82 31.42
CA GLY A 15 -39.80 60.66 32.11
C GLY A 15 -39.54 59.43 31.23
N THR A 16 -39.10 59.63 29.98
CA THR A 16 -38.83 58.55 29.01
C THR A 16 -37.49 57.84 29.28
N THR A 17 -36.57 58.47 30.04
CA THR A 17 -35.25 57.89 30.37
C THR A 17 -35.35 56.66 31.27
N LEU A 18 -36.34 56.60 32.17
CA LEU A 18 -36.52 55.45 33.06
C LEU A 18 -37.06 54.22 32.30
N LEU A 19 -37.99 54.45 31.37
CA LEU A 19 -38.55 53.39 30.52
C LEU A 19 -37.47 52.83 29.59
N GLU A 20 -36.68 53.70 28.96
CA GLU A 20 -35.58 53.31 28.08
C GLU A 20 -34.49 52.52 28.82
N ALA A 21 -34.10 52.96 30.02
CA ALA A 21 -33.17 52.22 30.87
C ALA A 21 -33.72 50.83 31.26
N LEU A 22 -35.03 50.70 31.51
CA LEU A 22 -35.67 49.44 31.87
C LEU A 22 -35.76 48.47 30.67
N VAL A 23 -36.07 48.97 29.47
CA VAL A 23 -36.06 48.18 28.23
C VAL A 23 -34.64 47.77 27.88
N ALA A 24 -33.65 48.67 27.99
CA ALA A 24 -32.25 48.34 27.77
C ALA A 24 -31.75 47.27 28.76
N PHE A 25 -32.10 47.39 30.04
CA PHE A 25 -31.80 46.37 31.05
C PHE A 25 -32.46 45.01 30.75
N LEU A 26 -33.72 45.00 30.28
CA LEU A 26 -34.40 43.78 29.85
C LEU A 26 -33.68 43.12 28.67
N VAL A 27 -33.30 43.89 27.64
CA VAL A 27 -32.60 43.35 26.47
C VAL A 27 -31.22 42.80 26.86
N VAL A 28 -30.48 43.51 27.71
CA VAL A 28 -29.16 43.06 28.19
C VAL A 28 -29.29 41.79 29.05
N SER A 29 -30.26 41.73 29.96
CA SER A 29 -30.48 40.54 30.81
C SER A 29 -30.88 39.31 29.99
N LEU A 30 -31.76 39.47 28.99
CA LEU A 30 -32.09 38.40 28.03
C LEU A 30 -30.87 37.99 27.20
N GLY A 31 -30.07 38.95 26.74
CA GLY A 31 -28.81 38.70 26.04
C GLY A 31 -27.82 37.89 26.89
N MET A 32 -27.62 38.25 28.15
CA MET A 32 -26.74 37.52 29.07
C MET A 32 -27.23 36.09 29.34
N LEU A 33 -28.54 35.87 29.44
CA LEU A 33 -29.12 34.52 29.58
C LEU A 33 -28.80 33.63 28.36
N THR A 34 -28.86 34.18 27.14
CA THR A 34 -28.50 33.42 25.93
C THR A 34 -27.01 33.06 25.90
N VAL A 35 -26.13 34.00 26.26
CA VAL A 35 -24.67 33.76 26.32
C VAL A 35 -24.33 32.72 27.38
N ALA A 36 -24.96 32.78 28.57
CA ALA A 36 -24.75 31.80 29.63
C ALA A 36 -25.11 30.37 29.18
N ARG A 37 -26.20 30.21 28.42
CA ARG A 37 -26.60 28.91 27.85
C ARG A 37 -25.56 28.39 26.84
N VAL A 38 -25.07 29.26 25.95
CA VAL A 38 -24.04 28.88 24.97
C VAL A 38 -22.72 28.51 25.66
N GLN A 39 -22.28 29.29 26.65
CA GLN A 39 -21.08 28.98 27.44
C GLN A 39 -21.21 27.65 28.19
N SER A 40 -22.40 27.34 28.71
CA SER A 40 -22.68 26.04 29.35
C SER A 40 -22.58 24.89 28.35
N GLN A 41 -23.18 25.02 27.17
CA GLN A 41 -23.10 24.00 26.11
C GLN A 41 -21.67 23.77 25.61
N LEU A 42 -20.88 24.84 25.43
CA LEU A 42 -19.49 24.73 25.02
C LEU A 42 -18.64 23.97 26.06
N ARG A 43 -18.87 24.21 27.36
CA ARG A 43 -18.18 23.47 28.43
C ARG A 43 -18.54 21.98 28.42
N LEU A 44 -19.82 21.64 28.27
CA LEU A 44 -20.27 20.25 28.18
C LEU A 44 -19.69 19.54 26.96
N ASN A 45 -19.69 20.20 25.79
CA ASN A 45 -19.11 19.65 24.57
C ASN A 45 -17.58 19.48 24.69
N SER A 46 -16.88 20.41 25.36
CA SER A 46 -15.45 20.30 25.63
C SER A 46 -15.14 19.14 26.58
N ASP A 47 -15.94 18.94 27.63
CA ASP A 47 -15.78 17.83 28.55
C ASP A 47 -16.05 16.48 27.84
N LEU A 48 -17.10 16.40 27.03
CA LEU A 48 -17.42 15.20 26.24
C LEU A 48 -16.32 14.88 25.21
N ALA A 49 -15.78 15.88 24.53
CA ALA A 49 -14.67 15.71 23.60
C ALA A 49 -13.43 15.17 24.32
N ARG A 50 -13.11 15.71 25.51
CA ARG A 50 -12.02 15.21 26.35
C ARG A 50 -12.25 13.75 26.77
N GLN A 51 -13.45 13.41 27.22
CA GLN A 51 -13.80 12.04 27.61
C GLN A 51 -13.70 11.06 26.43
N ARG A 52 -14.12 11.47 25.23
CA ARG A 52 -13.98 10.66 24.01
C ARG A 52 -12.52 10.42 23.64
N SER A 53 -11.68 11.45 23.70
CA SER A 53 -10.24 11.30 23.44
C SER A 53 -9.58 10.36 24.44
N GLU A 54 -9.96 10.45 25.73
CA GLU A 54 -9.47 9.53 26.76
C GLU A 54 -9.98 8.10 26.54
N ALA A 55 -11.26 7.90 26.21
CA ALA A 55 -11.82 6.60 25.90
C ALA A 55 -11.13 5.94 24.69
N VAL A 56 -10.82 6.71 23.64
CA VAL A 56 -10.02 6.23 22.50
C VAL A 56 -8.63 5.82 22.96
N ARG A 57 -7.96 6.64 23.78
CA ARG A 57 -6.63 6.32 24.33
C ARG A 57 -6.65 5.02 25.13
N LEU A 58 -7.65 4.82 26.00
CA LEU A 58 -7.82 3.59 26.79
C LEU A 58 -8.07 2.38 25.90
N GLY A 59 -8.91 2.51 24.88
CA GLY A 59 -9.16 1.42 23.93
C GLY A 59 -7.93 1.09 23.09
N GLN A 60 -7.13 2.08 22.70
CA GLN A 60 -5.86 1.88 22.01
C GLN A 60 -4.82 1.20 22.89
N GLU A 61 -4.68 1.63 24.14
CA GLU A 61 -3.80 1.01 25.14
C GLU A 61 -4.16 -0.48 25.35
N ASP A 62 -5.46 -0.77 25.46
CA ASP A 62 -5.96 -2.15 25.55
C ASP A 62 -5.62 -2.97 24.30
N LEU A 63 -5.82 -2.42 23.10
CA LEU A 63 -5.46 -3.07 21.85
C LEU A 63 -3.94 -3.31 21.73
N GLU A 64 -3.10 -2.34 22.09
CA GLU A 64 -1.64 -2.56 22.06
C GLU A 64 -1.19 -3.59 23.09
N SER A 65 -1.87 -3.67 24.24
CA SER A 65 -1.61 -4.75 25.20
C SER A 65 -1.84 -6.15 24.60
N LEU A 66 -2.80 -6.29 23.69
CA LEU A 66 -3.08 -7.54 22.98
C LEU A 66 -2.03 -7.86 21.91
N ARG A 67 -1.40 -6.83 21.32
CA ARG A 67 -0.33 -7.01 20.34
C ARG A 67 1.03 -7.27 20.98
N ALA A 68 1.20 -6.91 22.24
CA ALA A 68 2.45 -7.07 23.01
C ALA A 68 2.65 -8.49 23.59
N PHE A 69 2.32 -9.54 22.86
CA PHE A 69 2.72 -10.91 23.22
C PHE A 69 4.16 -11.17 22.74
N SER A 70 4.88 -12.04 23.43
CA SER A 70 6.29 -12.38 23.12
C SER A 70 6.47 -13.80 22.59
N VAL A 71 5.44 -14.65 22.72
CA VAL A 71 5.45 -16.05 22.25
C VAL A 71 4.06 -16.44 21.74
N VAL A 72 3.98 -17.36 20.78
CA VAL A 72 2.67 -17.82 20.27
C VAL A 72 2.03 -18.84 21.22
N ALA A 73 2.81 -19.84 21.66
CA ALA A 73 2.37 -20.86 22.59
C ALA A 73 2.43 -20.38 24.05
N ALA A 74 1.55 -20.92 24.90
CA ALA A 74 1.55 -20.62 26.33
C ALA A 74 2.90 -21.02 26.96
N SER A 75 3.54 -20.07 27.64
CA SER A 75 4.82 -20.26 28.33
C SER A 75 4.82 -19.48 29.64
N GLY A 76 5.29 -20.10 30.71
CA GLY A 76 5.27 -19.49 32.05
C GLY A 76 6.11 -18.22 32.12
N GLY A 77 5.51 -17.12 32.58
CA GLY A 77 6.19 -15.83 32.78
C GLY A 77 6.31 -14.95 31.53
N LEU A 78 5.83 -15.40 30.38
CA LEU A 78 5.79 -14.64 29.13
C LEU A 78 4.33 -14.39 28.70
N ARG A 79 4.08 -13.27 28.03
CA ARG A 79 2.74 -13.00 27.46
C ARG A 79 2.60 -13.81 26.18
N SER A 80 1.63 -14.73 26.13
CA SER A 80 1.42 -15.55 24.95
C SER A 80 0.23 -15.09 24.10
N TYR A 81 0.28 -15.39 22.80
CA TYR A 81 -0.88 -15.19 21.91
C TYR A 81 -2.08 -16.05 22.33
N ALA A 82 -1.84 -17.22 22.93
CA ALA A 82 -2.88 -18.06 23.51
C ALA A 82 -3.69 -17.31 24.59
N ASP A 83 -3.03 -16.43 25.36
CA ASP A 83 -3.64 -15.65 26.44
C ASP A 83 -4.47 -14.44 25.95
N VAL A 84 -4.51 -14.18 24.65
CA VAL A 84 -5.42 -13.18 24.06
C VAL A 84 -6.86 -13.71 24.16
N VAL A 85 -7.57 -13.29 25.20
CA VAL A 85 -8.95 -13.70 25.52
C VAL A 85 -9.84 -12.50 25.84
N SER A 86 -11.16 -12.71 25.79
CA SER A 86 -12.13 -11.69 26.19
C SER A 86 -11.97 -11.33 27.66
N ALA A 87 -12.06 -10.03 27.97
CA ALA A 87 -11.91 -9.51 29.33
C ALA A 87 -12.68 -8.19 29.48
N SER A 88 -13.00 -7.82 30.71
CA SER A 88 -13.60 -6.53 31.03
C SER A 88 -12.90 -5.92 32.23
N THR A 89 -12.55 -4.65 32.13
CA THR A 89 -11.83 -3.92 33.18
C THR A 89 -12.49 -2.56 33.41
N THR A 90 -12.61 -2.19 34.67
CA THR A 90 -13.08 -0.86 35.07
C THR A 90 -11.88 0.04 35.31
N VAL A 91 -11.88 1.21 34.69
CA VAL A 91 -10.85 2.24 34.81
C VAL A 91 -11.47 3.43 35.53
N ASP A 92 -11.07 3.62 36.79
CA ASP A 92 -11.48 4.75 37.62
C ASP A 92 -10.35 5.19 38.56
N SER A 93 -10.62 6.22 39.36
CA SER A 93 -9.65 6.74 40.34
C SER A 93 -9.30 5.74 41.44
N ALA A 94 -10.20 4.79 41.76
CA ALA A 94 -9.90 3.71 42.71
C ALA A 94 -8.93 2.68 42.12
N ALA A 95 -8.92 2.53 40.79
CA ALA A 95 -7.90 1.78 40.05
C ALA A 95 -6.60 2.56 39.80
N GLY A 96 -6.43 3.76 40.38
CA GLY A 96 -5.21 4.56 40.30
C GLY A 96 -5.08 5.47 39.07
N TYR A 97 -6.14 5.61 38.27
CA TYR A 97 -6.13 6.44 37.06
C TYR A 97 -6.58 7.88 37.34
N ALA A 98 -5.86 8.85 36.76
CA ALA A 98 -6.25 10.26 36.78
C ALA A 98 -7.35 10.55 35.73
N THR A 99 -8.55 10.02 35.95
CA THR A 99 -9.71 10.18 35.07
C THR A 99 -10.81 11.05 35.71
N ASN A 100 -11.58 11.76 34.89
CA ASN A 100 -12.74 12.55 35.33
C ASN A 100 -14.06 11.75 35.37
N THR A 101 -14.08 10.51 34.90
CA THR A 101 -15.24 9.61 34.91
C THR A 101 -14.82 8.14 35.03
N ARG A 102 -15.78 7.26 35.35
CA ARG A 102 -15.54 5.81 35.35
C ARG A 102 -15.75 5.27 33.94
N TYR A 103 -14.72 4.62 33.39
CA TYR A 103 -14.81 3.89 32.13
C TYR A 103 -14.88 2.39 32.38
N THR A 104 -15.59 1.68 31.51
CA THR A 104 -15.55 0.22 31.40
C THR A 104 -15.00 -0.14 30.03
N VAL A 105 -13.83 -0.79 30.02
CA VAL A 105 -13.15 -1.30 28.83
C VAL A 105 -13.47 -2.79 28.72
N ALA A 106 -14.27 -3.15 27.73
CA ALA A 106 -14.66 -4.53 27.45
C ALA A 106 -14.06 -4.97 26.11
N ARG A 107 -13.15 -5.95 26.14
CA ARG A 107 -12.60 -6.59 24.96
C ARG A 107 -13.32 -7.91 24.69
N GLN A 108 -13.75 -8.11 23.44
CA GLN A 108 -14.34 -9.35 22.95
C GLN A 108 -13.42 -9.93 21.88
N ILE A 109 -13.04 -11.19 22.06
CA ILE A 109 -12.13 -11.91 21.17
C ILE A 109 -12.88 -13.04 20.46
N ASP A 110 -12.87 -13.00 19.13
CA ASP A 110 -13.35 -14.08 18.26
C ASP A 110 -12.16 -14.80 17.62
N ALA A 111 -11.85 -15.98 18.14
CA ALA A 111 -10.78 -16.85 17.67
C ALA A 111 -11.16 -17.70 16.44
N ALA A 112 -12.44 -17.74 16.05
CA ALA A 112 -12.90 -18.49 14.87
C ALA A 112 -12.89 -17.64 13.60
N SER A 113 -12.74 -16.32 13.72
CA SER A 113 -12.80 -15.37 12.62
C SER A 113 -11.79 -15.61 11.49
N ALA A 114 -10.58 -16.11 11.79
CA ALA A 114 -9.57 -16.45 10.78
C ALA A 114 -8.49 -17.43 11.31
N PRO A 115 -8.01 -18.39 10.50
CA PRO A 115 -6.86 -19.21 10.86
C PRO A 115 -5.62 -18.35 11.17
N GLY A 116 -5.00 -18.55 12.34
CA GLY A 116 -3.79 -17.82 12.74
C GLY A 116 -4.01 -16.37 13.18
N ALA A 117 -5.26 -15.90 13.32
CA ALA A 117 -5.59 -14.57 13.82
C ALA A 117 -6.83 -14.59 14.72
N LYS A 118 -6.98 -13.54 15.53
CA LYS A 118 -8.12 -13.32 16.44
C LYS A 118 -8.72 -11.95 16.12
N SER A 119 -10.03 -11.87 15.92
CA SER A 119 -10.71 -10.58 15.84
C SER A 119 -10.93 -10.04 17.25
N ALA A 120 -10.55 -8.80 17.48
CA ALA A 120 -10.69 -8.11 18.76
C ALA A 120 -11.61 -6.89 18.59
N SER A 121 -12.65 -6.82 19.42
CA SER A 121 -13.53 -5.66 19.53
C SER A 121 -13.41 -5.10 20.94
N VAL A 122 -12.80 -3.93 21.09
CA VAL A 122 -12.64 -3.22 22.36
C VAL A 122 -13.67 -2.10 22.44
N THR A 123 -14.62 -2.23 23.36
CA THR A 123 -15.64 -1.20 23.64
C THR A 123 -15.32 -0.50 24.94
N VAL A 124 -15.16 0.82 24.90
CA VAL A 124 -15.02 1.67 26.07
C VAL A 124 -16.32 2.41 26.28
N SER A 125 -16.95 2.21 27.44
CA SER A 125 -18.24 2.80 27.81
C SER A 125 -18.12 3.64 29.08
N TRP A 126 -18.86 4.74 29.14
CA TRP A 126 -18.93 5.62 30.31
C TRP A 126 -20.24 6.42 30.32
N ASN A 127 -20.56 7.03 31.46
CA ASN A 127 -21.61 8.04 31.55
C ASN A 127 -20.98 9.43 31.50
N ASP A 128 -21.53 10.32 30.67
CA ASP A 128 -21.12 11.72 30.65
C ASP A 128 -21.65 12.49 31.87
N ARG A 129 -21.29 13.78 31.97
CA ARG A 129 -21.67 14.63 33.10
C ARG A 129 -23.18 14.87 33.23
N SER A 130 -23.94 14.64 32.17
CA SER A 130 -25.41 14.70 32.19
C SER A 130 -26.06 13.36 32.57
N GLY A 131 -25.26 12.31 32.75
CA GLY A 131 -25.73 10.96 33.03
C GLY A 131 -26.09 10.15 31.78
N ALA A 132 -25.83 10.68 30.57
CA ALA A 132 -26.09 9.95 29.34
C ALA A 132 -24.96 8.95 29.06
N ALA A 133 -25.35 7.73 28.67
CA ALA A 133 -24.41 6.69 28.30
C ALA A 133 -23.71 7.01 26.97
N GLN A 134 -22.38 6.88 26.96
CA GLN A 134 -21.51 7.09 25.82
C GLN A 134 -20.65 5.85 25.62
N GLN A 135 -20.27 5.59 24.36
CA GLN A 135 -19.35 4.51 24.04
C GLN A 135 -18.49 4.81 22.82
N VAL A 136 -17.32 4.19 22.77
CA VAL A 136 -16.44 4.11 21.59
C VAL A 136 -16.06 2.64 21.41
N ALA A 137 -16.13 2.14 20.18
CA ALA A 137 -15.68 0.80 19.83
C ALA A 137 -14.49 0.89 18.87
N LEU A 138 -13.45 0.11 19.16
CA LEU A 138 -12.27 -0.06 18.33
C LEU A 138 -12.16 -1.53 17.93
N ASN A 139 -12.10 -1.77 16.64
CA ASN A 139 -12.03 -3.12 16.08
C ASN A 139 -10.62 -3.33 15.50
N SER A 140 -10.02 -4.48 15.78
CA SER A 140 -8.71 -4.87 15.28
C SER A 140 -8.67 -6.35 14.97
N ILE A 141 -7.68 -6.75 14.17
CA ILE A 141 -7.24 -8.13 14.05
C ILE A 141 -5.91 -8.25 14.79
N ILE A 142 -5.76 -9.31 15.58
CA ILE A 142 -4.52 -9.66 16.29
C ILE A 142 -3.98 -10.92 15.62
N ASN A 143 -2.86 -10.81 14.93
CA ASN A 143 -2.23 -11.94 14.24
C ASN A 143 -1.36 -12.74 15.22
N GLY A 144 -1.48 -14.06 15.21
CA GLY A 144 -0.67 -14.98 16.03
C GLY A 144 0.68 -15.32 15.42
N ASN A 145 1.33 -14.37 14.74
CA ASN A 145 2.67 -14.57 14.21
C ASN A 145 3.69 -14.50 15.36
N ASP A 146 4.68 -15.39 15.36
CA ASP A 146 5.75 -15.30 16.35
C ASP A 146 6.44 -13.92 16.25
N PRO A 147 6.54 -13.15 17.35
CA PRO A 147 7.19 -11.85 17.34
C PRO A 147 8.64 -11.90 16.85
N ALA A 148 9.31 -13.05 16.98
CA ALA A 148 10.63 -13.30 16.39
C ALA A 148 10.63 -13.16 14.84
N TYR A 149 9.48 -13.33 14.18
CA TYR A 149 9.31 -13.15 12.73
C TYR A 149 8.80 -11.76 12.33
N SER A 150 8.69 -10.79 13.24
CA SER A 150 8.14 -9.45 12.92
C SER A 150 8.98 -8.69 11.87
N GLY A 151 10.28 -9.00 11.75
CA GLY A 151 11.15 -8.50 10.69
C GLY A 151 11.00 -9.21 9.34
N ALA A 152 10.34 -10.36 9.30
CA ALA A 152 10.12 -11.14 8.08
C ALA A 152 8.87 -10.68 7.30
N LEU A 153 8.08 -9.73 7.81
CA LEU A 153 6.91 -9.18 7.09
C LEU A 153 7.28 -8.31 5.88
N GLY A 154 8.57 -7.99 5.70
CA GLY A 154 9.11 -7.51 4.42
C GLY A 154 9.31 -8.59 3.36
N ILE A 155 9.10 -9.86 3.73
CA ILE A 155 9.24 -11.04 2.86
C ILE A 155 7.84 -11.67 2.75
N ALA A 156 7.23 -11.54 1.58
CA ALA A 156 5.93 -12.13 1.31
C ALA A 156 6.00 -13.66 1.51
N ARG A 157 5.19 -14.20 2.43
CA ARG A 157 4.94 -15.65 2.49
C ARG A 157 4.09 -16.05 1.28
N SER A 158 4.61 -16.98 0.49
CA SER A 158 3.92 -17.56 -0.66
C SER A 158 2.79 -18.50 -0.21
N GLY A 159 1.67 -18.50 -0.94
CA GLY A 159 0.67 -19.58 -0.87
C GLY A 159 -0.71 -19.25 -0.30
N MET A 160 -0.92 -18.10 0.36
CA MET A 160 -2.26 -17.65 0.75
C MET A 160 -2.72 -16.48 -0.14
N PRO A 161 -4.02 -16.43 -0.55
CA PRO A 161 -4.58 -15.25 -1.19
C PRO A 161 -4.65 -14.12 -0.17
N VAL A 162 -3.53 -13.44 0.01
CA VAL A 162 -3.47 -12.16 0.71
C VAL A 162 -4.22 -11.17 -0.19
N LYS A 163 -5.25 -10.51 0.33
CA LYS A 163 -5.78 -9.31 -0.31
C LYS A 163 -4.60 -8.33 -0.38
N GLY A 164 -4.09 -8.11 -1.58
CA GLY A 164 -3.06 -7.13 -1.85
C GLY A 164 -3.59 -5.72 -1.60
N ALA A 165 -2.72 -4.72 -1.83
CA ALA A 165 -3.10 -3.32 -1.70
C ALA A 165 -4.36 -3.02 -2.53
N PHE A 166 -5.22 -2.15 -1.99
CA PHE A 166 -6.48 -1.71 -2.63
C PHE A 166 -7.57 -2.79 -2.75
N GLY A 167 -7.51 -3.86 -1.95
CA GLY A 167 -8.59 -4.86 -1.89
C GLY A 167 -8.64 -5.83 -3.08
N ARG A 168 -7.54 -5.92 -3.84
CA ARG A 168 -7.37 -6.78 -5.02
C ARG A 168 -6.27 -7.82 -4.78
N SER A 169 -6.20 -8.85 -5.62
CA SER A 169 -5.15 -9.89 -5.58
C SER A 169 -3.77 -9.27 -5.63
N ALA A 170 -2.84 -9.74 -4.79
CA ALA A 170 -1.44 -9.32 -4.79
C ALA A 170 -0.71 -9.68 -6.11
N ARG A 171 -1.33 -10.52 -6.96
CA ARG A 171 -0.82 -10.90 -8.29
C ARG A 171 -1.07 -9.84 -9.36
N ILE A 172 -1.88 -8.82 -9.07
CA ILE A 172 -2.14 -7.71 -9.99
C ILE A 172 -1.09 -6.62 -9.75
N PRO A 173 -0.43 -6.11 -10.81
CA PRO A 173 0.50 -4.99 -10.68
C PRO A 173 -0.12 -3.79 -9.96
N LEU A 174 0.61 -3.17 -9.04
CA LEU A 174 0.12 -2.00 -8.30
C LEU A 174 -0.24 -0.81 -9.22
N THR A 175 0.41 -0.71 -10.37
CA THR A 175 0.19 0.31 -11.39
C THR A 175 -1.05 0.05 -12.27
N ALA A 176 -1.71 -1.10 -12.14
CA ALA A 176 -2.95 -1.37 -12.86
C ALA A 176 -4.07 -0.45 -12.35
N LYS A 177 -4.87 0.07 -13.28
CA LYS A 177 -6.04 0.89 -13.01
C LYS A 177 -7.20 0.00 -12.57
N ASP A 178 -7.78 0.29 -11.42
CA ASP A 178 -9.07 -0.29 -11.03
C ASP A 178 -10.19 0.33 -11.87
N LEU A 179 -10.98 -0.51 -12.52
CA LEU A 179 -12.13 -0.12 -13.34
C LEU A 179 -13.44 -0.19 -12.55
N GLY A 180 -13.40 -0.70 -11.31
CA GLY A 180 -14.58 -1.08 -10.57
C GLY A 180 -15.15 -2.43 -11.03
N GLY A 181 -16.22 -2.89 -10.37
CA GLY A 181 -16.87 -4.16 -10.72
C GLY A 181 -15.98 -5.40 -10.57
N GLY A 182 -14.90 -5.32 -9.78
CA GLY A 182 -13.96 -6.42 -9.59
C GLY A 182 -12.94 -6.59 -10.72
N ARG A 183 -12.75 -5.59 -11.59
CA ARG A 183 -11.79 -5.67 -12.71
C ARG A 183 -10.73 -4.59 -12.61
N SER A 184 -9.50 -4.92 -12.97
CA SER A 184 -8.41 -3.96 -13.20
C SER A 184 -7.88 -4.07 -14.62
N ALA A 185 -7.24 -3.03 -15.14
CA ALA A 185 -6.55 -3.08 -16.42
C ALA A 185 -5.20 -2.36 -16.41
N ILE A 186 -4.28 -2.82 -17.25
CA ILE A 186 -2.98 -2.18 -17.45
C ILE A 186 -2.62 -2.18 -18.95
N LYS A 187 -1.99 -1.09 -19.43
CA LYS A 187 -1.28 -1.13 -20.71
C LYS A 187 0.15 -1.62 -20.45
N PRO A 188 0.59 -2.73 -21.06
CA PRO A 188 1.97 -3.22 -20.91
C PRO A 188 3.02 -2.29 -21.53
N ILE A 189 2.61 -1.49 -22.53
CA ILE A 189 3.40 -0.44 -23.16
C ILE A 189 2.58 0.85 -23.10
N SER A 190 3.15 1.93 -22.59
CA SER A 190 2.40 3.13 -22.24
C SER A 190 1.77 3.84 -23.44
N ASP A 191 2.45 3.90 -24.58
CA ASP A 191 1.93 4.40 -25.86
C ASP A 191 1.36 3.28 -26.76
N GLY A 192 1.29 2.05 -26.25
CA GLY A 192 0.74 0.91 -26.98
C GLY A 192 -0.77 1.02 -27.19
N THR A 193 -1.31 0.17 -28.06
CA THR A 193 -2.75 0.12 -28.39
C THR A 193 -3.47 -1.07 -27.76
N ALA A 194 -2.84 -1.72 -26.79
CA ALA A 194 -3.34 -2.91 -26.13
C ALA A 194 -3.32 -2.78 -24.60
N ALA A 195 -4.25 -3.47 -23.94
CA ALA A 195 -4.31 -3.56 -22.49
C ALA A 195 -4.66 -4.99 -22.04
N LEU A 196 -4.18 -5.34 -20.85
CA LEU A 196 -4.52 -6.57 -20.16
C LEU A 196 -5.57 -6.26 -19.10
N VAL A 197 -6.60 -7.10 -19.03
CA VAL A 197 -7.66 -7.04 -18.02
C VAL A 197 -7.44 -8.14 -17.00
N PHE A 198 -7.59 -7.81 -15.73
CA PHE A 198 -7.46 -8.73 -14.61
C PHE A 198 -8.76 -8.87 -13.84
N ASP A 199 -9.00 -10.07 -13.32
CA ASP A 199 -9.98 -10.28 -12.27
C ASP A 199 -9.37 -9.94 -10.90
N ASN A 200 -9.96 -8.99 -10.17
CA ASN A 200 -9.42 -8.48 -8.91
C ASN A 200 -9.37 -9.55 -7.80
N HIS A 201 -10.13 -10.63 -7.90
CA HIS A 201 -10.14 -11.69 -6.89
C HIS A 201 -9.00 -12.70 -7.09
N SER A 202 -8.93 -13.29 -8.28
CA SER A 202 -7.94 -14.31 -8.65
C SER A 202 -6.59 -13.72 -9.06
N GLY A 203 -6.58 -12.53 -9.63
CA GLY A 203 -5.41 -11.91 -10.26
C GLY A 203 -5.04 -12.52 -11.61
N LEU A 204 -5.92 -13.33 -12.21
CA LEU A 204 -5.74 -13.86 -13.56
C LEU A 204 -5.98 -12.78 -14.59
N VAL A 205 -5.23 -12.85 -15.69
CA VAL A 205 -5.56 -12.10 -16.91
C VAL A 205 -6.81 -12.75 -17.50
N THR A 206 -7.87 -11.97 -17.70
CA THR A 206 -9.18 -12.43 -18.21
C THR A 206 -9.51 -11.88 -19.59
N GLY A 207 -8.65 -11.01 -20.13
CA GLY A 207 -8.77 -10.56 -21.51
C GLY A 207 -7.58 -9.72 -21.94
N HIS A 208 -7.23 -9.85 -23.21
CA HIS A 208 -6.32 -8.97 -23.92
C HIS A 208 -7.13 -8.11 -24.89
N CYS A 209 -7.13 -6.80 -24.65
CA CYS A 209 -7.89 -5.82 -25.40
C CYS A 209 -7.00 -5.09 -26.40
N THR A 210 -7.52 -4.79 -27.58
CA THR A 210 -6.83 -4.04 -28.64
C THR A 210 -7.66 -2.83 -29.09
N GLY A 211 -7.08 -1.95 -29.91
CA GLY A 211 -7.77 -0.78 -30.45
C GLY A 211 -7.85 0.41 -29.48
N ILE A 212 -7.03 0.40 -28.42
CA ILE A 212 -6.94 1.50 -27.46
C ILE A 212 -6.08 2.62 -28.05
N SER A 213 -6.46 3.88 -27.82
CA SER A 213 -5.66 5.02 -28.26
C SER A 213 -4.25 5.01 -27.62
N PRO A 214 -3.18 5.24 -28.41
CA PRO A 214 -1.83 5.45 -27.88
C PRO A 214 -1.76 6.54 -26.82
N ALA A 215 -2.60 7.58 -26.93
CA ALA A 215 -2.62 8.71 -26.02
C ALA A 215 -3.35 8.42 -24.69
N THR A 216 -4.16 7.36 -24.61
CA THR A 216 -4.83 6.99 -23.36
C THR A 216 -3.83 6.29 -22.43
N ALA A 217 -3.48 6.92 -21.32
CA ALA A 217 -2.62 6.33 -20.31
C ALA A 217 -3.37 5.29 -19.48
N THR A 218 -2.65 4.33 -18.86
CA THR A 218 -3.24 3.31 -17.98
C THR A 218 -4.17 3.91 -16.92
N ARG A 219 -3.78 5.03 -16.29
CA ARG A 219 -4.55 5.70 -15.23
C ARG A 219 -5.92 6.23 -15.68
N ASP A 220 -6.04 6.50 -16.98
CA ASP A 220 -7.21 7.09 -17.62
C ASP A 220 -8.08 6.06 -18.34
N LEU A 221 -7.68 4.78 -18.34
CA LEU A 221 -8.48 3.70 -18.91
C LEU A 221 -9.87 3.65 -18.27
N GLN A 222 -10.87 3.56 -19.14
CA GLN A 222 -12.27 3.35 -18.79
C GLN A 222 -12.76 2.03 -19.38
N ALA A 223 -13.88 1.52 -18.86
CA ALA A 223 -14.49 0.30 -19.40
C ALA A 223 -14.88 0.41 -20.88
N ALA A 224 -15.21 1.63 -21.34
CA ALA A 224 -15.56 1.89 -22.74
C ALA A 224 -14.37 1.75 -23.71
N ASP A 225 -13.14 1.98 -23.23
CA ASP A 225 -11.91 1.78 -24.02
C ASP A 225 -11.62 0.29 -24.27
N LEU A 226 -12.23 -0.60 -23.47
CA LEU A 226 -11.97 -2.04 -23.44
C LEU A 226 -13.11 -2.82 -24.09
N SER A 227 -13.50 -2.41 -25.30
CA SER A 227 -14.62 -3.02 -26.04
C SER A 227 -14.22 -4.19 -26.93
N ALA A 228 -12.96 -4.26 -27.37
CA ALA A 228 -12.42 -5.30 -28.24
C ALA A 228 -11.42 -6.18 -27.49
N CYS A 229 -11.92 -7.02 -26.60
CA CYS A 229 -11.12 -7.94 -25.78
C CYS A 229 -11.41 -9.40 -26.14
N ASP A 230 -10.37 -10.23 -26.14
CA ASP A 230 -10.57 -11.67 -26.05
C ASP A 230 -11.02 -12.08 -24.62
N ALA A 231 -11.45 -13.33 -24.48
CA ALA A 231 -11.86 -13.93 -23.20
C ALA A 231 -10.84 -14.97 -22.72
N ASN A 232 -9.59 -14.83 -23.13
CA ASN A 232 -8.56 -15.83 -22.85
C ASN A 232 -8.05 -15.64 -21.42
N VAL A 233 -8.00 -16.74 -20.66
CA VAL A 233 -7.54 -16.72 -19.27
C VAL A 233 -6.06 -17.10 -19.20
N GLY A 234 -5.25 -16.26 -18.58
CA GLY A 234 -3.81 -16.45 -18.50
C GLY A 234 -3.18 -15.95 -17.21
N TYR A 235 -1.92 -16.34 -17.03
CA TYR A 235 -1.06 -15.91 -15.93
C TYR A 235 -0.13 -14.80 -16.39
N LEU A 236 0.07 -13.79 -15.55
CA LEU A 236 1.06 -12.76 -15.78
C LEU A 236 2.44 -13.24 -15.32
N LEU A 237 3.43 -13.14 -16.19
CA LEU A 237 4.85 -13.24 -15.88
C LEU A 237 5.47 -11.84 -16.03
N SER A 238 6.07 -11.29 -14.98
CA SER A 238 6.63 -9.94 -15.04
C SER A 238 7.95 -9.80 -14.28
N GLY A 239 8.74 -8.83 -14.72
CA GLY A 239 10.03 -8.53 -14.12
C GLY A 239 10.66 -7.29 -14.76
N SER A 240 11.91 -7.06 -14.40
CA SER A 240 12.75 -6.00 -14.96
C SER A 240 14.09 -6.56 -15.43
N VAL A 241 14.65 -5.93 -16.46
CA VAL A 241 16.01 -6.16 -16.93
C VAL A 241 16.84 -4.92 -16.62
N ARG A 242 17.91 -5.10 -15.86
CA ARG A 242 18.90 -4.05 -15.58
C ARG A 242 20.14 -4.27 -16.40
N PHE A 243 20.84 -3.19 -16.76
CA PHE A 243 22.05 -3.23 -17.58
C PHE A 243 23.21 -2.60 -16.81
N THR A 244 24.39 -3.20 -16.93
CA THR A 244 25.64 -2.64 -16.42
C THR A 244 26.83 -3.05 -17.28
N SER A 245 27.73 -2.10 -17.50
CA SER A 245 29.01 -2.28 -18.17
C SER A 245 30.17 -2.15 -17.18
N ALA A 246 29.88 -2.02 -15.89
CA ALA A 246 30.89 -1.99 -14.82
C ALA A 246 31.70 -3.30 -14.77
N SER A 247 32.97 -3.17 -14.38
CA SER A 247 33.90 -4.29 -14.21
C SER A 247 34.65 -4.08 -12.88
N PRO A 248 34.37 -4.87 -11.83
CA PRO A 248 33.37 -5.95 -11.79
C PRO A 248 31.92 -5.42 -11.84
N PRO A 249 30.94 -6.24 -12.31
CA PRO A 249 29.54 -5.83 -12.33
C PRO A 249 28.97 -5.68 -10.90
N ASP A 250 28.20 -4.61 -10.68
CA ASP A 250 27.47 -4.39 -9.43
C ASP A 250 25.95 -4.30 -9.68
N PRO A 251 25.17 -5.32 -9.28
CA PRO A 251 23.73 -5.31 -9.44
C PRO A 251 23.02 -4.14 -8.73
N ALA A 252 23.57 -3.65 -7.61
CA ALA A 252 22.95 -2.58 -6.82
C ALA A 252 23.02 -1.21 -7.53
N GLN A 253 23.97 -1.05 -8.44
CA GLN A 253 24.22 0.18 -9.20
C GLN A 253 23.90 0.01 -10.69
N ALA A 254 23.26 -1.09 -11.09
CA ALA A 254 22.91 -1.39 -12.47
C ALA A 254 21.72 -0.53 -12.93
N ALA A 255 22.02 0.67 -13.39
CA ALA A 255 21.07 1.70 -13.81
C ALA A 255 21.41 2.29 -15.19
N GLU A 256 22.14 1.55 -16.04
CA GLU A 256 22.43 2.01 -17.39
C GLU A 256 21.17 2.04 -18.27
N PRO A 257 21.13 2.90 -19.30
CA PRO A 257 20.04 2.91 -20.27
C PRO A 257 19.76 1.52 -20.84
N ALA A 258 18.49 1.13 -20.86
CA ALA A 258 18.09 -0.17 -21.36
C ALA A 258 18.41 -0.32 -22.85
N LEU A 259 19.08 -1.41 -23.20
CA LEU A 259 19.26 -1.80 -24.60
C LEU A 259 17.96 -2.38 -25.16
N SER A 260 17.70 -2.16 -26.45
CA SER A 260 16.51 -2.71 -27.12
C SER A 260 16.51 -4.24 -27.02
N THR A 261 15.52 -4.77 -26.31
CA THR A 261 15.44 -6.19 -25.93
C THR A 261 13.98 -6.58 -25.81
N ALA A 262 13.59 -7.71 -26.37
CA ALA A 262 12.29 -8.33 -26.13
C ALA A 262 12.45 -9.54 -25.20
N ILE A 263 11.36 -9.98 -24.57
CA ILE A 263 11.30 -11.25 -23.87
C ILE A 263 10.54 -12.25 -24.72
N ALA A 264 11.11 -13.44 -24.88
CA ALA A 264 10.45 -14.58 -25.51
C ALA A 264 10.25 -15.71 -24.49
N LEU A 265 9.09 -16.35 -24.55
CA LEU A 265 8.75 -17.51 -23.74
C LEU A 265 8.73 -18.77 -24.60
N ALA A 266 9.72 -19.62 -24.39
CA ALA A 266 9.77 -20.94 -24.98
C ALA A 266 8.97 -21.90 -24.11
N LEU A 267 7.71 -22.15 -24.48
CA LEU A 267 6.84 -23.08 -23.76
C LEU A 267 7.21 -24.54 -24.03
N THR A 268 7.06 -25.39 -23.02
CA THR A 268 7.33 -26.83 -23.08
C THR A 268 6.18 -27.63 -22.48
N GLY A 269 6.18 -28.95 -22.67
CA GLY A 269 5.25 -29.85 -22.01
C GLY A 269 3.86 -29.98 -22.66
N GLY A 270 3.66 -29.47 -23.88
CA GLY A 270 2.42 -29.69 -24.63
C GLY A 270 2.15 -28.65 -25.73
N THR A 271 0.94 -28.74 -26.29
CA THR A 271 0.41 -27.75 -27.25
C THR A 271 -0.48 -26.76 -26.50
N TYR A 272 -0.06 -25.50 -26.50
CA TYR A 272 -0.79 -24.43 -25.83
C TYR A 272 -1.87 -23.84 -26.72
N PRO A 273 -3.02 -23.41 -26.15
CA PRO A 273 -4.14 -22.89 -26.94
C PRO A 273 -3.81 -21.57 -27.64
N HIS A 274 -2.92 -20.77 -27.05
CA HIS A 274 -2.51 -19.47 -27.55
C HIS A 274 -1.02 -19.25 -27.32
N ALA A 275 -0.38 -18.52 -28.24
CA ALA A 275 1.00 -18.08 -28.05
C ALA A 275 1.10 -17.06 -26.90
N PRO A 276 2.21 -17.05 -26.14
CA PRO A 276 2.46 -16.00 -25.16
C PRO A 276 2.48 -14.63 -25.81
N ILE A 277 1.93 -13.63 -25.12
CA ILE A 277 2.00 -12.23 -25.51
C ILE A 277 2.99 -11.55 -24.58
N CYS A 278 4.08 -11.03 -25.10
CA CYS A 278 5.11 -10.35 -24.33
C CYS A 278 5.27 -8.90 -24.79
N ALA A 279 5.49 -8.03 -23.83
CA ALA A 279 5.78 -6.62 -24.03
C ALA A 279 6.91 -6.19 -23.10
N SER A 280 7.70 -5.21 -23.56
CA SER A 280 8.78 -4.63 -22.79
C SER A 280 8.92 -3.15 -23.10
N GLU A 281 9.08 -2.33 -22.07
CA GLU A 281 9.17 -0.87 -22.16
C GLU A 281 10.36 -0.37 -21.34
N ALA A 282 11.13 0.56 -21.90
CA ALA A 282 12.25 1.19 -21.20
C ALA A 282 11.72 2.23 -20.20
N MET A 283 12.18 2.13 -18.96
CA MET A 283 11.68 2.92 -17.83
C MET A 283 12.80 3.74 -17.19
N LYS A 284 12.41 4.85 -16.58
CA LYS A 284 13.21 5.67 -15.66
C LYS A 284 12.45 5.87 -14.35
N THR A 285 13.15 6.03 -13.25
CA THR A 285 12.53 6.41 -11.98
C THR A 285 12.62 7.91 -11.77
N VAL A 286 11.52 8.51 -11.35
CA VAL A 286 11.41 9.94 -11.07
C VAL A 286 10.87 10.15 -9.66
N SER A 287 11.22 11.28 -9.05
CA SER A 287 10.64 11.73 -7.80
C SER A 287 9.98 13.10 -7.96
N TYR A 288 8.82 13.29 -7.34
CA TYR A 288 8.09 14.55 -7.40
C TYR A 288 7.22 14.75 -6.16
N LEU A 289 6.90 16.01 -5.86
CA LEU A 289 5.95 16.34 -4.80
C LEU A 289 4.57 16.53 -5.40
N ALA A 290 3.59 15.79 -4.89
CA ALA A 290 2.18 16.00 -5.21
C ALA A 290 1.35 15.93 -3.92
N ALA A 291 0.49 16.94 -3.71
CA ALA A 291 -0.31 17.09 -2.49
C ALA A 291 0.52 16.99 -1.19
N ALA A 292 1.68 17.66 -1.16
CA ALA A 292 2.64 17.66 -0.05
C ALA A 292 3.23 16.27 0.32
N SER A 293 3.08 15.27 -0.55
CA SER A 293 3.68 13.94 -0.41
C SER A 293 4.77 13.73 -1.46
N LEU A 294 5.87 13.09 -1.07
CA LEU A 294 6.92 12.65 -2.00
C LEU A 294 6.46 11.37 -2.69
N HIS A 295 6.40 11.41 -4.02
CA HIS A 295 6.16 10.27 -4.89
C HIS A 295 7.47 9.84 -5.53
N ILE A 296 7.68 8.54 -5.63
CA ILE A 296 8.76 7.92 -6.38
C ILE A 296 8.11 6.88 -7.30
N GLU A 297 8.21 7.09 -8.60
CA GLU A 297 7.46 6.30 -9.60
C GLU A 297 8.37 5.92 -10.77
N ALA A 298 8.23 4.69 -11.26
CA ALA A 298 8.81 4.27 -12.52
C ALA A 298 7.89 4.68 -13.68
N VAL A 299 8.42 5.47 -14.60
CA VAL A 299 7.71 6.00 -15.77
C VAL A 299 8.45 5.62 -17.06
N PRO A 300 7.79 5.61 -18.22
CA PRO A 300 8.47 5.41 -19.50
C PRO A 300 9.64 6.36 -19.68
N LEU A 301 10.69 5.92 -20.36
CA LEU A 301 11.90 6.73 -20.58
C LEU A 301 11.56 8.08 -21.24
N ALA A 302 10.63 8.06 -22.20
CA ALA A 302 10.15 9.24 -22.93
C ALA A 302 9.08 10.07 -22.18
N ALA A 303 8.62 9.63 -21.00
CA ALA A 303 7.59 10.34 -20.25
C ALA A 303 8.04 11.75 -19.84
N LEU A 304 7.07 12.65 -19.71
CA LEU A 304 7.20 14.05 -19.29
C LEU A 304 6.42 14.28 -17.97
N PRO A 305 6.76 15.29 -17.14
CA PRO A 305 6.09 15.51 -15.84
C PRO A 305 4.56 15.50 -15.89
N ALA A 306 4.00 16.07 -16.96
CA ALA A 306 2.56 16.11 -17.18
C ALA A 306 1.90 14.71 -17.22
N SER A 307 2.62 13.65 -17.63
CA SER A 307 2.08 12.28 -17.69
C SER A 307 1.72 11.72 -16.32
N VAL A 308 2.34 12.25 -15.26
CA VAL A 308 2.01 11.88 -13.87
C VAL A 308 1.17 12.92 -13.16
N GLY A 309 0.77 14.00 -13.86
CA GLY A 309 0.08 15.14 -13.26
C GLY A 309 1.01 16.04 -12.44
N ALA A 310 2.33 15.94 -12.62
CA ALA A 310 3.31 16.80 -11.97
C ALA A 310 3.70 17.97 -12.89
N SER A 311 3.96 19.13 -12.32
CA SER A 311 4.52 20.28 -13.06
C SER A 311 6.02 20.12 -13.32
N THR A 312 6.72 19.53 -12.35
CA THR A 312 8.14 19.19 -12.43
C THR A 312 8.40 17.88 -11.70
N TRP A 313 9.51 17.24 -12.02
CA TRP A 313 10.04 16.09 -11.28
C TRP A 313 11.56 16.16 -11.24
N ALA A 314 12.18 15.35 -10.40
CA ALA A 314 13.60 15.03 -10.44
C ALA A 314 13.77 13.62 -11.00
N ASP A 315 14.69 13.46 -11.96
CA ASP A 315 15.11 12.15 -12.43
C ASP A 315 16.12 11.56 -11.43
N THR A 316 15.90 10.33 -10.97
CA THR A 316 16.78 9.71 -9.96
C THR A 316 18.04 9.08 -10.57
N GLY A 317 18.11 9.01 -11.90
CA GLY A 317 19.16 8.29 -12.63
C GLY A 317 18.93 6.79 -12.77
N ASP A 318 17.94 6.22 -12.07
CA ASP A 318 17.61 4.79 -12.17
C ASP A 318 16.97 4.48 -13.53
N ARG A 319 17.42 3.40 -14.17
CA ARG A 319 16.96 2.92 -15.47
C ARG A 319 16.80 1.41 -15.46
N HIS A 320 15.77 0.92 -16.13
CA HIS A 320 15.54 -0.50 -16.35
C HIS A 320 14.61 -0.72 -17.54
N LEU A 321 14.56 -1.94 -18.06
CA LEU A 321 13.52 -2.39 -18.98
C LEU A 321 12.48 -3.14 -18.16
N ALA A 322 11.24 -2.66 -18.10
CA ALA A 322 10.14 -3.44 -17.52
C ALA A 322 9.59 -4.39 -18.58
N TYR A 323 9.25 -5.63 -18.21
CA TYR A 323 8.61 -6.55 -19.12
C TYR A 323 7.43 -7.26 -18.47
N GLN A 324 6.47 -7.62 -19.32
CA GLN A 324 5.25 -8.32 -18.97
C GLN A 324 4.93 -9.32 -20.07
N CYS A 325 4.68 -10.57 -19.69
CA CYS A 325 4.21 -11.61 -20.56
C CYS A 325 2.92 -12.22 -20.01
N VAL A 326 2.00 -12.57 -20.89
CA VAL A 326 0.82 -13.37 -20.56
C VAL A 326 1.03 -14.78 -21.10
N VAL A 327 0.87 -15.77 -20.21
CA VAL A 327 0.92 -17.18 -20.57
C VAL A 327 -0.46 -17.80 -20.39
N TYR A 328 -0.98 -18.36 -21.47
CA TYR A 328 -2.25 -19.09 -21.46
C TYR A 328 -1.94 -20.56 -21.14
N PRO A 329 -2.40 -21.13 -20.02
CA PRO A 329 -2.00 -22.47 -19.59
C PRO A 329 -2.58 -23.58 -20.48
N LEU A 330 -2.06 -24.78 -20.30
CA LEU A 330 -2.66 -26.01 -20.86
C LEU A 330 -4.03 -26.29 -20.21
N ALA A 331 -4.75 -27.28 -20.74
CA ALA A 331 -6.02 -27.74 -20.16
C ALA A 331 -5.89 -28.22 -18.70
N SER A 332 -4.67 -28.56 -18.24
CA SER A 332 -4.37 -28.86 -16.84
C SER A 332 -4.40 -27.64 -15.91
N GLY A 333 -4.49 -26.42 -16.46
CA GLY A 333 -4.37 -25.17 -15.71
C GLY A 333 -2.92 -24.78 -15.42
N GLN A 334 -1.94 -25.50 -15.96
CA GLN A 334 -0.52 -25.25 -15.72
C GLN A 334 0.25 -24.92 -17.00
N TRP A 335 1.40 -24.25 -16.85
CA TRP A 335 2.37 -24.07 -17.91
C TRP A 335 3.80 -24.37 -17.45
N SER A 336 4.64 -24.75 -18.40
CA SER A 336 6.08 -24.97 -18.22
C SER A 336 6.81 -24.32 -19.38
N GLY A 337 8.02 -23.81 -19.14
CA GLY A 337 8.79 -23.15 -20.17
C GLY A 337 9.95 -22.32 -19.65
N ARG A 338 10.56 -21.55 -20.54
CA ARG A 338 11.73 -20.73 -20.24
C ARG A 338 11.57 -19.32 -20.81
N ALA A 339 11.75 -18.31 -19.97
CA ALA A 339 11.85 -16.92 -20.41
C ALA A 339 13.28 -16.64 -20.89
N THR A 340 13.43 -15.98 -22.04
CA THR A 340 14.74 -15.61 -22.62
C THR A 340 14.71 -14.19 -23.15
N LEU A 341 15.85 -13.51 -23.06
CA LEU A 341 16.06 -12.21 -23.68
C LEU A 341 16.40 -12.40 -25.16
N VAL A 342 15.72 -11.63 -26.00
CA VAL A 342 15.94 -11.53 -27.44
C VAL A 342 16.48 -10.14 -27.74
N PRO A 343 17.81 -10.01 -27.95
CA PRO A 343 18.43 -8.71 -28.14
C PRO A 343 18.14 -8.14 -29.54
N THR A 344 18.04 -6.82 -29.64
CA THR A 344 17.97 -6.11 -30.93
C THR A 344 19.11 -5.09 -31.00
N GLY A 345 20.01 -5.25 -31.97
CA GLY A 345 21.16 -4.36 -32.14
C GLY A 345 22.34 -4.63 -31.19
N TRP A 346 22.31 -5.73 -30.43
CA TRP A 346 23.43 -6.24 -29.63
C TRP A 346 23.40 -7.78 -29.60
N ALA A 347 24.48 -8.42 -29.15
CA ALA A 347 24.62 -9.87 -29.16
C ALA A 347 24.81 -10.44 -27.75
N ILE A 348 24.20 -11.61 -27.50
CA ILE A 348 24.44 -12.41 -26.30
C ILE A 348 25.60 -13.36 -26.58
N GLY A 349 26.58 -13.40 -25.67
CA GLY A 349 27.79 -14.19 -25.81
C GLY A 349 28.78 -13.96 -24.67
N THR A 350 29.97 -14.53 -24.80
CA THR A 350 31.02 -14.49 -23.77
C THR A 350 32.21 -13.60 -24.12
N SER A 351 32.20 -12.94 -25.28
CA SER A 351 33.28 -12.02 -25.68
C SER A 351 33.13 -10.63 -25.05
N THR A 352 34.14 -9.78 -25.22
CA THR A 352 34.12 -8.39 -24.76
C THR A 352 33.15 -7.49 -25.55
N ALA A 353 32.80 -7.89 -26.78
CA ALA A 353 31.81 -7.20 -27.61
C ALA A 353 30.37 -7.62 -27.27
N ASP A 354 30.21 -8.79 -26.66
CA ASP A 354 28.91 -9.36 -26.33
C ASP A 354 28.40 -8.89 -24.96
N ARG A 355 27.23 -9.39 -24.61
CA ARG A 355 26.60 -9.26 -23.31
C ARG A 355 26.23 -10.64 -22.77
N ARG A 356 26.27 -10.78 -21.45
CA ARG A 356 25.81 -11.97 -20.73
C ARG A 356 24.56 -11.62 -19.94
N VAL A 357 23.58 -12.53 -19.97
CA VAL A 357 22.34 -12.40 -19.20
C VAL A 357 22.47 -13.25 -17.94
N CYS A 358 22.30 -12.60 -16.81
CA CYS A 358 22.21 -13.19 -15.49
C CYS A 358 20.76 -13.08 -15.02
N ARG A 359 20.25 -14.10 -14.32
CA ARG A 359 18.95 -14.02 -13.65
C ARG A 359 19.17 -13.74 -12.17
N PHE A 360 18.38 -12.85 -11.59
CA PHE A 360 18.30 -12.71 -10.14
C PHE A 360 17.60 -13.95 -9.60
N SER A 361 18.30 -14.71 -8.79
CA SER A 361 17.85 -16.00 -8.34
C SER A 361 18.57 -16.37 -7.05
N ALA A 362 17.79 -16.83 -6.09
CA ALA A 362 18.24 -17.20 -4.77
C ALA A 362 17.30 -18.25 -4.21
N ASP A 363 17.85 -19.11 -3.36
CA ASP A 363 17.08 -20.01 -2.51
C ASP A 363 16.33 -19.14 -1.46
N LEU A 364 15.06 -18.86 -1.74
CA LEU A 364 14.21 -18.01 -0.92
C LEU A 364 13.48 -18.82 0.15
N ASP A 365 13.28 -20.12 -0.07
CA ASP A 365 12.61 -21.00 0.88
C ASP A 365 13.57 -21.79 1.81
N GLY A 366 14.88 -21.73 1.54
CA GLY A 366 15.92 -22.36 2.33
C GLY A 366 16.06 -23.87 2.06
N SER A 367 15.55 -24.37 0.93
CA SER A 367 15.61 -25.77 0.52
C SER A 367 17.02 -26.24 0.15
N GLY A 368 17.96 -25.32 -0.07
CA GLY A 368 19.29 -25.58 -0.58
C GLY A 368 19.36 -25.63 -2.11
N ALA A 369 18.25 -25.37 -2.81
CA ALA A 369 18.15 -25.34 -4.26
C ALA A 369 17.40 -24.10 -4.75
N VAL A 370 17.48 -23.83 -6.06
CA VAL A 370 16.59 -22.88 -6.74
C VAL A 370 15.65 -23.70 -7.61
N ASP A 371 14.57 -24.20 -7.01
CA ASP A 371 13.63 -25.12 -7.64
C ASP A 371 12.17 -24.64 -7.58
N ALA A 372 11.85 -23.66 -6.73
CA ALA A 372 10.55 -23.03 -6.73
C ALA A 372 10.44 -21.99 -7.85
N ASN A 373 9.31 -21.95 -8.55
CA ASN A 373 9.09 -21.02 -9.67
C ASN A 373 9.26 -19.53 -9.28
N LEU A 374 9.00 -19.18 -8.02
CA LEU A 374 9.17 -17.81 -7.51
C LEU A 374 10.64 -17.41 -7.34
N GLU A 375 11.55 -18.37 -7.20
CA GLU A 375 13.00 -18.18 -7.06
C GLU A 375 13.70 -17.94 -8.40
N HIS A 376 12.90 -17.84 -9.46
CA HIS A 376 13.36 -17.61 -10.83
C HIS A 376 14.33 -18.71 -11.31
N PRO A 377 13.86 -19.97 -11.42
CA PRO A 377 14.67 -21.07 -11.93
C PRO A 377 15.02 -20.83 -13.42
N PRO A 378 16.04 -21.53 -13.96
CA PRO A 378 16.39 -21.40 -15.37
C PRO A 378 15.25 -21.81 -16.31
N SER A 379 14.38 -22.73 -15.87
CA SER A 379 13.16 -23.15 -16.53
C SER A 379 12.06 -23.30 -15.49
N TYR A 380 10.88 -22.78 -15.81
CA TYR A 380 9.68 -22.91 -15.00
C TYR A 380 8.98 -24.24 -15.25
N ALA A 381 8.44 -24.83 -14.20
CA ALA A 381 7.75 -26.12 -14.27
C ALA A 381 6.40 -26.06 -13.55
N ALA A 382 5.35 -26.54 -14.23
CA ALA A 382 4.01 -26.73 -13.65
C ALA A 382 3.45 -25.47 -12.95
N VAL A 383 3.69 -24.29 -13.53
CA VAL A 383 3.25 -23.01 -12.97
C VAL A 383 1.73 -22.89 -13.10
N ASP A 384 1.06 -22.61 -11.99
CA ASP A 384 -0.40 -22.42 -11.86
C ASP A 384 -0.76 -21.03 -11.32
N ALA A 385 0.18 -20.09 -11.38
CA ALA A 385 0.08 -18.77 -10.78
C ALA A 385 0.77 -17.69 -11.63
N ALA A 386 0.41 -16.43 -11.39
CA ALA A 386 1.19 -15.30 -11.87
C ALA A 386 2.54 -15.26 -11.12
N LEU A 387 3.61 -14.97 -11.86
CA LEU A 387 4.97 -14.87 -11.36
C LEU A 387 5.46 -13.44 -11.59
N ALA A 388 5.65 -12.69 -10.51
CA ALA A 388 6.27 -11.36 -10.56
C ALA A 388 7.75 -11.45 -10.19
N GLN A 389 8.48 -10.35 -10.37
CA GLN A 389 9.88 -10.19 -9.95
C GLN A 389 10.85 -11.19 -10.59
N GLN A 390 10.55 -11.63 -11.80
CA GLN A 390 11.43 -12.50 -12.59
C GLN A 390 12.50 -11.63 -13.26
N ASN A 391 13.46 -11.14 -12.46
CA ASN A 391 14.36 -10.08 -12.90
C ASN A 391 15.64 -10.63 -13.56
N PHE A 392 16.18 -9.87 -14.51
CA PHE A 392 17.45 -10.16 -15.16
C PHE A 392 18.46 -9.00 -14.99
N LEU A 393 19.73 -9.34 -15.03
CA LEU A 393 20.86 -8.42 -15.09
C LEU A 393 21.68 -8.74 -16.34
N VAL A 394 21.89 -7.75 -17.21
CA VAL A 394 22.74 -7.87 -18.39
C VAL A 394 24.08 -7.21 -18.08
N VAL A 395 25.16 -8.00 -18.18
CA VAL A 395 26.54 -7.59 -17.96
C VAL A 395 27.35 -7.70 -19.25
N LYS A 396 28.59 -7.20 -19.27
CA LYS A 396 29.55 -7.47 -20.37
C LYS A 396 29.75 -8.99 -20.55
N GLY A 397 29.85 -9.48 -21.79
CA GLY A 397 29.97 -10.92 -22.06
C GLY A 397 31.19 -11.58 -21.39
N SER A 398 32.29 -10.83 -21.28
CA SER A 398 33.53 -11.24 -20.61
C SER A 398 33.43 -11.33 -19.09
N GLU A 399 32.41 -10.72 -18.48
CA GLU A 399 32.20 -10.75 -17.03
C GLU A 399 31.43 -12.00 -16.61
N VAL A 400 31.62 -12.40 -15.36
CA VAL A 400 30.81 -13.44 -14.72
C VAL A 400 29.59 -12.82 -14.04
N CYS A 401 28.53 -13.60 -13.89
CA CYS A 401 27.36 -13.15 -13.16
C CYS A 401 27.73 -12.93 -11.67
N PRO A 402 27.46 -11.73 -11.13
CA PRO A 402 27.84 -11.40 -9.76
C PRO A 402 27.05 -12.23 -8.75
N VAL A 403 27.77 -12.80 -7.79
CA VAL A 403 27.20 -13.43 -6.59
C VAL A 403 27.35 -12.46 -5.43
N ARG A 404 26.28 -12.27 -4.66
CA ARG A 404 26.28 -11.39 -3.48
C ARG A 404 25.99 -12.21 -2.23
N PRO A 405 26.32 -11.71 -1.03
CA PRO A 405 25.89 -12.37 0.19
C PRO A 405 24.36 -12.48 0.23
N ALA A 406 23.86 -13.57 0.83
CA ALA A 406 22.45 -13.68 1.18
C ALA A 406 22.03 -12.55 2.13
N VAL A 407 20.72 -12.31 2.23
CA VAL A 407 20.17 -11.37 3.22
C VAL A 407 20.68 -11.73 4.61
N ARG A 408 21.25 -10.76 5.31
CA ARG A 408 21.76 -10.85 6.67
C ARG A 408 21.39 -9.57 7.39
N VAL A 409 20.57 -9.66 8.42
CA VAL A 409 20.16 -8.49 9.22
C VAL A 409 20.50 -8.79 10.68
N GLU A 410 21.60 -8.21 11.14
CA GLU A 410 22.12 -8.31 12.51
C GLU A 410 22.00 -6.98 13.27
N GLY A 411 21.40 -5.95 12.65
CA GLY A 411 21.21 -4.63 13.22
C GLY A 411 22.48 -3.77 13.17
N ASN A 412 23.39 -4.04 12.23
CA ASN A 412 24.65 -3.34 12.10
C ASN A 412 24.87 -2.78 10.67
N SER A 413 25.94 -2.00 10.49
CA SER A 413 26.25 -1.34 9.21
C SER A 413 26.66 -2.29 8.09
N THR A 414 26.83 -3.59 8.37
CA THR A 414 27.13 -4.63 7.39
C THR A 414 25.91 -5.46 7.00
N ASP A 415 24.72 -5.07 7.47
CA ASP A 415 23.46 -5.71 7.11
C ASP A 415 23.23 -5.67 5.60
N VAL A 416 22.86 -6.83 5.06
CA VAL A 416 22.46 -7.03 3.67
C VAL A 416 20.96 -7.21 3.65
N PHE A 417 20.24 -6.19 3.18
CA PHE A 417 18.77 -6.16 3.19
C PHE A 417 18.12 -6.78 1.95
N ALA A 418 18.90 -7.03 0.89
CA ALA A 418 18.41 -7.59 -0.36
C ALA A 418 19.38 -8.65 -0.89
N ASN A 419 18.86 -9.81 -1.28
CA ASN A 419 19.65 -10.78 -2.03
C ASN A 419 19.72 -10.34 -3.48
N LEU A 420 20.87 -9.77 -3.86
CA LEU A 420 21.16 -9.35 -5.23
C LEU A 420 22.02 -10.38 -5.98
N SER A 421 22.02 -11.63 -5.52
CA SER A 421 22.73 -12.71 -6.19
C SER A 421 22.12 -12.99 -7.54
N THR A 422 23.01 -13.28 -8.49
CA THR A 422 22.61 -13.65 -9.84
C THR A 422 23.28 -14.94 -10.27
N VAL A 423 22.63 -15.65 -11.17
CA VAL A 423 23.16 -16.87 -11.80
C VAL A 423 23.12 -16.69 -13.31
N GLN A 424 24.11 -17.23 -14.03
CA GLN A 424 24.13 -17.17 -15.48
C GLN A 424 22.89 -17.81 -16.11
N HIS A 425 22.23 -17.07 -16.99
CA HIS A 425 21.04 -17.49 -17.72
C HIS A 425 21.27 -17.63 -19.22
N GLN A 426 21.92 -16.64 -19.85
CA GLN A 426 22.33 -16.72 -21.26
C GLN A 426 23.76 -16.12 -21.45
N PRO A 427 24.60 -16.66 -22.35
CA PRO A 427 24.35 -17.87 -23.11
C PRO A 427 24.17 -19.10 -22.21
#